data_AF-A0AAD7C2H8-F1
#
_entry.id   AF-A0AAD7C2H8-F1
#
_cell.length_a   1.000
_cell.length_b   1.000
_cell.length_c   1.000
_cell.angle_alpha   90.00
_cell.angle_beta   90.00
_cell.angle_gamma   90.00
#
_symmetry.space_group_name_H-M   'P 1'
#
loop_
_entity.id
_entity.type
_entity.pdbx_description
1 polymer ?
#
loop_
_entity_poly.entity_id
_entity_poly.type
_entity_poly.pdbx_seq_one_letter_code
_entity_poly.pdbx_strand_id
1 'polypeptide(L)'
;MPSPPPDREQDSEAEYSDNDDAGDDASSVSSFSESELPGNRSIAPMPEHLTLPTELQRLILSFEREYQKAWGTYRLVSKTWKEHVECLAKTEWVRETFIDYPGETIWDPEIGKVHLSGEFAFDSLDGDTAVFKIKDCAPQFKDALIEICEQIDDSPAIEIGEIVHDVQIPEMSVDWPTLTLTCPWRPLIGRIIAEELRVDVIRAASRHETMNTMKKLKRKGDVGMDAMFGMLKSIAGGTASAYDTVRAQRLGYTDKEGDERLRDARKAISMRQLFS
;
A
#
# COMPACT_ATOMS: atom_id res chain seq x y z
N MET A 1 53.81 -29.23 -18.50
CA MET A 1 53.83 -28.51 -17.21
C MET A 1 53.84 -27.01 -17.52
N PRO A 2 52.75 -26.29 -17.25
CA PRO A 2 52.69 -24.84 -17.46
C PRO A 2 53.18 -24.09 -16.21
N SER A 3 53.98 -23.04 -16.43
CA SER A 3 54.53 -22.14 -15.42
C SER A 3 53.44 -21.34 -14.68
N PRO A 4 53.64 -21.00 -13.39
CA PRO A 4 52.69 -20.17 -12.66
C PRO A 4 52.79 -18.69 -13.07
N PRO A 5 51.70 -17.91 -12.98
CA PRO A 5 51.76 -16.46 -13.15
C PRO A 5 52.27 -15.79 -11.85
N PRO A 6 52.86 -14.58 -11.96
CA PRO A 6 53.48 -13.90 -10.83
C PRO A 6 52.47 -13.15 -9.97
N ASP A 7 52.82 -13.04 -8.68
CA ASP A 7 52.17 -12.23 -7.65
C ASP A 7 52.07 -10.76 -8.07
N ARG A 8 50.88 -10.19 -7.91
CA ARG A 8 50.64 -8.75 -7.96
C ARG A 8 50.12 -8.31 -6.60
N GLU A 9 51.07 -8.01 -5.71
CA GLU A 9 50.88 -7.03 -4.66
C GLU A 9 50.76 -5.66 -5.34
N GLN A 10 49.68 -4.94 -5.05
CA GLN A 10 49.69 -3.48 -5.12
C GLN A 10 48.63 -2.92 -4.18
N ASP A 11 49.17 -2.38 -3.09
CA ASP A 11 48.55 -1.41 -2.20
C ASP A 11 47.87 -0.29 -3.00
N SER A 12 46.66 0.05 -2.59
CA SER A 12 46.15 1.40 -2.75
C SER A 12 45.24 1.70 -1.57
N GLU A 13 45.86 2.21 -0.51
CA GLU A 13 45.17 2.93 0.56
C GLU A 13 44.48 4.15 -0.05
N ALA A 14 43.14 4.12 -0.07
CA ALA A 14 42.35 5.29 -0.41
C ALA A 14 42.08 6.07 0.89
N GLU A 15 42.89 7.09 1.12
CA GLU A 15 42.63 8.16 2.09
C GLU A 15 41.32 8.86 1.71
N TYR A 16 40.26 8.63 2.46
CA TYR A 16 39.05 9.45 2.40
C TYR A 16 39.20 10.59 3.40
N SER A 17 39.50 11.78 2.86
CA SER A 17 39.50 13.05 3.58
C SER A 17 38.11 13.33 4.16
N ASP A 18 38.08 13.47 5.48
CA ASP A 18 37.00 14.08 6.24
C ASP A 18 36.73 15.50 5.74
N ASN A 19 35.46 15.80 5.49
CA ASN A 19 34.94 17.16 5.54
C ASN A 19 33.67 17.12 6.39
N ASP A 20 33.90 17.25 7.70
CA ASP A 20 32.90 17.62 8.67
C ASP A 20 32.60 19.11 8.53
N ASP A 21 31.39 19.44 8.09
CA ASP A 21 30.78 20.73 8.42
C ASP A 21 29.33 20.49 8.79
N ALA A 22 29.13 20.22 10.08
CA ALA A 22 27.85 20.06 10.74
C ALA A 22 27.47 21.39 11.38
N GLY A 23 26.73 22.22 10.62
CA GLY A 23 25.92 23.28 11.18
C GLY A 23 24.59 22.71 11.66
N ASP A 24 24.49 22.46 12.96
CA ASP A 24 23.22 22.34 13.67
C ASP A 24 22.50 23.69 13.60
N ASP A 25 21.30 23.73 13.02
CA ASP A 25 20.28 24.65 13.51
C ASP A 25 18.87 24.06 13.38
N ALA A 26 18.07 24.35 14.39
CA ALA A 26 16.87 23.65 14.76
C ALA A 26 15.71 23.92 13.81
N SER A 27 15.24 22.89 13.11
CA SER A 27 13.91 22.93 12.49
C SER A 27 12.84 22.71 13.57
N SER A 28 12.45 23.82 14.19
CA SER A 28 11.17 23.98 14.85
C SER A 28 10.06 23.52 13.88
N VAL A 29 9.27 22.55 14.32
CA VAL A 29 8.00 22.19 13.66
C VAL A 29 7.03 23.35 13.86
N SER A 30 7.03 24.29 12.92
CA SER A 30 6.01 25.34 12.87
C SER A 30 4.67 24.67 12.60
N SER A 31 3.76 24.76 13.57
CA SER A 31 2.34 24.47 13.37
C SER A 31 1.85 25.31 12.18
N PHE A 32 1.62 24.65 11.05
CA PHE A 32 1.23 25.30 9.80
C PHE A 32 -0.18 25.87 9.99
N SER A 33 -0.25 27.16 10.34
CA SER A 33 -1.52 27.87 10.44
C SER A 33 -2.01 28.14 9.01
N GLU A 34 -3.17 27.59 8.68
CA GLU A 34 -3.83 27.66 7.37
C GLU A 34 -4.19 29.10 6.93
N SER A 35 -3.89 30.10 7.78
CA SER A 35 -4.18 31.53 7.59
C SER A 35 -3.09 32.32 6.85
N GLU A 36 -1.97 31.72 6.46
CA GLU A 36 -0.85 32.42 5.78
C GLU A 36 -0.49 31.85 4.40
N LEU A 37 -1.43 31.19 3.70
CA LEU A 37 -1.21 30.87 2.28
C LEU A 37 -1.22 32.19 1.47
N PRO A 38 -0.11 32.59 0.83
CA PRO A 38 -0.07 33.79 0.01
C PRO A 38 -1.13 33.65 -1.09
N GLY A 39 -2.09 34.59 -1.07
CA GLY A 39 -3.29 34.54 -1.88
C GLY A 39 -3.03 34.08 -3.31
N ASN A 40 -3.71 32.99 -3.67
CA ASN A 40 -3.96 32.42 -5.00
C ASN A 40 -3.33 33.21 -6.18
N ARG A 41 -2.00 33.22 -6.28
CA ARG A 41 -1.32 33.79 -7.44
C ARG A 41 -1.50 32.79 -8.56
N SER A 42 -2.47 33.06 -9.43
CA SER A 42 -2.65 32.32 -10.67
C SER A 42 -1.31 32.31 -11.41
N ILE A 43 -0.65 31.15 -11.41
CA ILE A 43 0.59 30.92 -12.14
C ILE A 43 0.24 31.10 -13.62
N ALA A 44 1.02 31.91 -14.34
CA ALA A 44 0.81 32.12 -15.76
C ALA A 44 0.80 30.76 -16.49
N PRO A 45 -0.13 30.53 -17.45
CA PRO A 45 -0.20 29.27 -18.15
C PRO A 45 1.11 28.98 -18.87
N MET A 46 1.53 27.72 -18.85
CA MET A 46 2.76 27.28 -19.51
C MET A 46 2.63 27.54 -21.03
N PRO A 47 3.66 28.11 -21.68
CA PRO A 47 3.66 28.31 -23.12
C PRO A 47 3.36 27.03 -23.89
N GLU A 48 2.56 27.10 -24.96
CA GLU A 48 2.08 25.92 -25.72
C GLU A 48 3.23 25.01 -26.19
N HIS A 49 4.37 25.59 -26.61
CA HIS A 49 5.53 24.82 -27.07
C HIS A 49 6.26 24.04 -25.96
N LEU A 50 5.95 24.32 -24.69
CA LEU A 50 6.45 23.58 -23.52
C LEU A 50 5.38 22.63 -22.96
N THR A 51 4.15 22.68 -23.48
CA THR A 51 3.11 21.71 -23.13
C THR A 51 3.31 20.42 -23.92
N LEU A 52 3.48 19.31 -23.20
CA LEU A 52 3.50 17.99 -23.84
C LEU A 52 2.15 17.73 -24.53
N PRO A 53 2.14 17.19 -25.76
CA PRO A 53 0.93 16.66 -26.38
C PRO A 53 0.19 15.67 -25.46
N THR A 54 -1.14 15.69 -25.47
CA THR A 54 -1.98 14.84 -24.61
C THR A 54 -1.68 13.36 -24.79
N GLU A 55 -1.36 12.93 -26.01
CA GLU A 55 -1.00 11.55 -26.33
C GLU A 55 0.28 11.12 -25.62
N LEU A 56 1.29 12.00 -25.56
CA LEU A 56 2.54 11.73 -24.85
C LEU A 56 2.32 11.75 -23.33
N GLN A 57 1.47 12.65 -22.82
CA GLN A 57 1.10 12.64 -21.41
C GLN A 57 0.44 11.32 -21.00
N ARG A 58 -0.48 10.79 -21.82
CA ARG A 58 -1.12 9.48 -21.58
C ARG A 58 -0.12 8.34 -21.67
N LEU A 59 0.80 8.38 -22.64
CA LEU A 59 1.85 7.38 -22.78
C LEU A 59 2.75 7.35 -21.52
N ILE A 60 3.18 8.51 -21.01
CA ILE A 60 3.98 8.59 -19.78
C ILE A 60 3.23 7.96 -18.61
N LEU A 61 1.95 8.29 -18.43
CA LEU A 61 1.15 7.76 -17.33
C LEU A 61 0.88 6.26 -17.47
N SER A 62 0.79 5.72 -18.69
CA SER A 62 0.62 4.27 -18.90
C SER A 62 1.82 3.42 -18.48
N PHE A 63 3.00 4.04 -18.30
CA PHE A 63 4.18 3.37 -17.74
C PHE A 63 4.24 3.44 -16.21
N GLU A 64 3.42 4.27 -15.56
CA GLU A 64 3.42 4.37 -14.11
C GLU A 64 2.68 3.17 -13.52
N ARG A 65 3.40 2.40 -12.71
CA ARG A 65 2.88 1.21 -12.04
C ARG A 65 2.58 1.48 -10.57
N GLU A 66 3.07 2.60 -10.02
CA GLU A 66 2.83 2.98 -8.64
C GLU A 66 1.50 3.72 -8.51
N TYR A 67 0.44 2.98 -8.17
CA TYR A 67 -0.92 3.50 -7.97
C TYR A 67 -0.96 4.71 -7.02
N GLN A 68 -0.17 4.67 -5.95
CA GLN A 68 -0.07 5.72 -4.93
C GLN A 68 0.41 7.04 -5.54
N LYS A 69 1.42 6.97 -6.41
CA LYS A 69 2.04 8.15 -7.04
C LYS A 69 1.16 8.70 -8.15
N ALA A 70 0.58 7.82 -8.96
CA ALA A 70 -0.40 8.19 -9.97
C ALA A 70 -1.59 8.94 -9.34
N TRP A 71 -2.18 8.38 -8.28
CA TRP A 71 -3.36 8.96 -7.63
C TRP A 71 -3.06 10.16 -6.72
N GLY A 72 -1.99 10.08 -5.93
CA GLY A 72 -1.63 11.09 -4.93
C GLY A 72 -0.89 12.31 -5.49
N THR A 73 -0.12 12.13 -6.57
CA THR A 73 0.72 13.19 -7.13
C THR A 73 0.28 13.55 -8.55
N TYR A 74 0.26 12.58 -9.46
CA TYR A 74 0.05 12.85 -10.89
C TYR A 74 -1.36 13.35 -11.19
N ARG A 75 -2.36 12.83 -10.48
CA ARG A 75 -3.76 13.30 -10.56
C ARG A 75 -3.92 14.80 -10.27
N LEU A 76 -2.99 15.43 -9.56
CA LEU A 76 -3.05 16.85 -9.18
C LEU A 76 -2.31 17.79 -10.15
N VAL A 77 -1.56 17.25 -11.11
CA VAL A 77 -0.71 18.03 -12.03
C VAL A 77 -1.54 18.87 -13.00
N SER A 78 -2.54 18.24 -13.63
CA SER A 78 -3.39 18.89 -14.62
C SER A 78 -4.74 18.20 -14.74
N LYS A 79 -5.71 18.86 -15.38
CA LYS A 79 -7.02 18.27 -15.68
C LYS A 79 -6.89 16.99 -16.52
N THR A 80 -6.02 16.99 -17.53
CA THR A 80 -5.80 15.84 -18.41
C THR A 80 -5.20 14.65 -17.66
N TRP A 81 -4.24 14.91 -16.77
CA TRP A 81 -3.65 13.85 -15.93
C TRP A 81 -4.67 13.30 -14.95
N LYS A 82 -5.46 14.18 -14.34
CA LYS A 82 -6.57 13.78 -13.46
C LYS A 82 -7.53 12.83 -14.17
N GLU A 83 -8.01 13.20 -15.35
CA GLU A 83 -8.95 12.40 -16.14
C GLU A 83 -8.35 11.05 -16.53
N HIS A 84 -7.07 11.02 -16.89
CA HIS A 84 -6.40 9.78 -17.27
C HIS A 84 -6.18 8.84 -16.06
N VAL A 85 -5.69 9.36 -14.95
CA VAL A 85 -5.51 8.58 -13.70
C VAL A 85 -6.86 8.08 -13.19
N GLU A 86 -7.91 8.90 -13.22
CA GLU A 86 -9.26 8.46 -12.86
C GLU A 86 -9.80 7.40 -13.83
N CYS A 87 -9.47 7.48 -15.12
CA CYS A 87 -9.80 6.44 -16.08
C CYS A 87 -9.11 5.13 -15.73
N LEU A 88 -7.79 5.12 -15.52
CA LEU A 88 -7.02 3.93 -15.14
C LEU A 88 -7.56 3.32 -13.85
N ALA A 89 -7.79 4.14 -12.82
CA ALA A 89 -8.37 3.68 -11.56
C ALA A 89 -9.72 2.97 -11.78
N LYS A 90 -10.60 3.57 -12.59
CA LYS A 90 -11.93 3.02 -12.88
C LYS A 90 -11.88 1.75 -13.74
N THR A 91 -10.98 1.68 -14.72
CA THR A 91 -10.96 0.58 -15.70
C THR A 91 -10.06 -0.57 -15.33
N GLU A 92 -9.08 -0.35 -14.45
CA GLU A 92 -8.08 -1.35 -14.06
C GLU A 92 -8.16 -1.60 -12.55
N TRP A 93 -7.85 -0.60 -11.72
CA TRP A 93 -7.65 -0.83 -10.28
C TRP A 93 -8.92 -1.29 -9.56
N VAL A 94 -10.07 -0.72 -9.90
CA VAL A 94 -11.37 -1.16 -9.35
C VAL A 94 -11.68 -2.60 -9.75
N ARG A 95 -11.24 -3.04 -10.94
CA ARG A 95 -11.47 -4.42 -11.40
C ARG A 95 -10.56 -5.43 -10.73
N GLU A 96 -9.40 -5.00 -10.30
CA GLU A 96 -8.46 -5.78 -9.49
C GLU A 96 -8.83 -5.79 -8.01
N THR A 97 -9.95 -5.16 -7.63
CA THR A 97 -10.36 -5.08 -6.23
C THR A 97 -11.13 -6.33 -5.79
N PHE A 98 -10.75 -6.86 -4.62
CA PHE A 98 -11.48 -7.88 -3.88
C PHE A 98 -11.84 -7.35 -2.50
N ILE A 99 -12.99 -7.77 -1.98
CA ILE A 99 -13.42 -7.45 -0.62
C ILE A 99 -13.62 -8.77 0.11
N ASP A 100 -12.79 -9.01 1.11
CA ASP A 100 -12.71 -10.27 1.84
C ASP A 100 -13.30 -10.11 3.25
N TYR A 101 -14.28 -10.97 3.52
CA TYR A 101 -14.79 -11.24 4.85
C TYR A 101 -14.15 -12.53 5.35
N PRO A 102 -13.26 -12.45 6.37
CA PRO A 102 -12.51 -13.60 6.83
C PRO A 102 -13.44 -14.73 7.25
N GLY A 103 -13.14 -15.91 6.71
CA GLY A 103 -14.01 -17.07 6.82
C GLY A 103 -13.85 -17.87 8.10
N GLU A 104 -14.80 -18.77 8.33
CA GLU A 104 -14.69 -19.82 9.34
C GLU A 104 -14.61 -21.20 8.70
N THR A 105 -14.23 -22.20 9.50
CA THR A 105 -14.30 -23.59 9.06
C THR A 105 -15.49 -24.29 9.70
N ILE A 106 -16.40 -24.78 8.85
CA ILE A 106 -17.55 -25.56 9.27
C ILE A 106 -17.35 -27.05 8.94
N TRP A 107 -18.10 -27.90 9.61
CA TRP A 107 -18.17 -29.33 9.29
C TRP A 107 -19.49 -29.65 8.59
N ASP A 108 -19.39 -30.13 7.37
CA ASP A 108 -20.50 -30.66 6.59
C ASP A 108 -20.45 -32.21 6.63
N PRO A 109 -21.56 -32.90 6.94
CA PRO A 109 -21.57 -34.37 6.99
C PRO A 109 -21.28 -35.08 5.66
N GLU A 110 -21.53 -34.44 4.51
CA GLU A 110 -21.36 -35.04 3.18
C GLU A 110 -19.98 -34.75 2.59
N ILE A 111 -19.47 -33.54 2.80
CA ILE A 111 -18.22 -33.02 2.20
C ILE A 111 -17.05 -33.04 3.20
N GLY A 112 -17.35 -33.04 4.50
CA GLY A 112 -16.38 -32.96 5.58
C GLY A 112 -16.05 -31.52 5.98
N LYS A 113 -14.78 -31.24 6.23
CA LYS A 113 -14.32 -29.92 6.71
C LYS A 113 -14.31 -28.92 5.54
N VAL A 114 -15.15 -27.89 5.61
CA VAL A 114 -15.30 -26.86 4.57
C VAL A 114 -14.94 -25.49 5.14
N HIS A 115 -14.06 -24.76 4.45
CA HIS A 115 -13.76 -23.37 4.78
C HIS A 115 -14.69 -22.46 3.98
N LEU A 116 -15.43 -21.60 4.67
CA LEU A 116 -16.31 -20.61 4.07
C LEU A 116 -15.77 -19.22 4.34
N SER A 117 -15.33 -18.51 3.30
CA SER A 117 -14.93 -17.10 3.34
C SER A 117 -15.76 -16.27 2.36
N GLY A 118 -16.02 -15.01 2.72
CA GLY A 118 -16.80 -14.10 1.89
C GLY A 118 -15.90 -13.29 0.97
N GLU A 119 -15.45 -13.90 -0.13
CA GLU A 119 -14.65 -13.19 -1.15
C GLU A 119 -15.56 -12.57 -2.21
N PHE A 120 -15.76 -11.24 -2.14
CA PHE A 120 -16.52 -10.48 -3.12
C PHE A 120 -15.57 -9.96 -4.21
N ALA A 121 -15.65 -10.54 -5.40
CA ALA A 121 -14.87 -10.11 -6.55
C ALA A 121 -15.62 -9.06 -7.37
N PHE A 122 -14.88 -8.19 -8.07
CA PHE A 122 -15.47 -7.24 -8.99
C PHE A 122 -16.36 -7.94 -10.03
N ASP A 123 -17.57 -7.40 -10.22
CA ASP A 123 -18.55 -7.86 -11.20
C ASP A 123 -18.77 -6.80 -12.28
N SER A 124 -19.19 -5.59 -11.88
CA SER A 124 -19.58 -4.55 -12.83
C SER A 124 -19.49 -3.13 -12.25
N LEU A 125 -19.59 -2.13 -13.12
CA LEU A 125 -19.72 -0.72 -12.77
C LEU A 125 -21.08 -0.20 -13.26
N ASP A 126 -21.87 0.34 -12.35
CA ASP A 126 -23.11 1.05 -12.64
C ASP A 126 -22.90 2.55 -12.38
N GLY A 127 -22.65 3.31 -13.45
CA GLY A 127 -22.31 4.73 -13.35
C GLY A 127 -21.02 4.95 -12.54
N ASP A 128 -21.16 5.47 -11.32
CA ASP A 128 -20.05 5.68 -10.37
C ASP A 128 -20.05 4.70 -9.18
N THR A 129 -20.89 3.68 -9.23
CA THR A 129 -20.97 2.61 -8.24
C THR A 129 -20.31 1.34 -8.76
N ALA A 130 -19.37 0.80 -8.01
CA ALA A 130 -18.78 -0.51 -8.24
C ALA A 130 -19.62 -1.59 -7.56
N VAL A 131 -19.82 -2.71 -8.26
CA VAL A 131 -20.60 -3.86 -7.81
C VAL A 131 -19.66 -5.06 -7.69
N PHE A 132 -19.69 -5.71 -6.53
CA PHE A 132 -18.89 -6.88 -6.19
C PHE A 132 -19.81 -8.03 -5.80
N LYS A 133 -19.46 -9.25 -6.20
CA LYS A 133 -20.27 -10.45 -5.97
C LYS A 133 -19.40 -11.65 -5.64
N ILE A 134 -19.97 -12.57 -4.86
CA ILE A 134 -19.38 -13.89 -4.64
C ILE A 134 -19.72 -14.77 -5.85
N LYS A 135 -18.70 -15.21 -6.59
CA LYS A 135 -18.87 -16.00 -7.83
C LYS A 135 -19.13 -17.48 -7.55
N ASP A 136 -18.48 -18.03 -6.52
CA ASP A 136 -18.39 -19.49 -6.30
C ASP A 136 -18.90 -19.93 -4.92
N CYS A 137 -20.16 -19.62 -4.59
CA CYS A 137 -20.82 -20.12 -3.38
C CYS A 137 -21.82 -21.24 -3.71
N ALA A 138 -21.61 -22.43 -3.16
CA ALA A 138 -22.57 -23.52 -3.32
C ALA A 138 -23.87 -23.20 -2.55
N PRO A 139 -25.07 -23.43 -3.14
CA PRO A 139 -26.34 -22.99 -2.55
C PRO A 139 -26.58 -23.46 -1.12
N GLN A 140 -26.10 -24.66 -0.76
CA GLN A 140 -26.23 -25.23 0.58
C GLN A 140 -25.44 -24.50 1.66
N PHE A 141 -24.40 -23.74 1.29
CA PHE A 141 -23.55 -22.98 2.22
C PHE A 141 -23.89 -21.50 2.25
N LYS A 142 -24.86 -21.04 1.46
CA LYS A 142 -25.19 -19.63 1.31
C LYS A 142 -25.64 -19.00 2.62
N ASP A 143 -26.54 -19.65 3.35
CA ASP A 143 -27.07 -19.12 4.61
C ASP A 143 -25.98 -19.07 5.69
N ALA A 144 -25.14 -20.11 5.77
CA ALA A 144 -23.99 -20.14 6.68
C ALA A 144 -22.97 -19.04 6.36
N LEU A 145 -22.73 -18.78 5.08
CA LEU A 145 -21.82 -17.72 4.64
C LEU A 145 -22.36 -16.33 5.01
N ILE A 146 -23.67 -16.09 4.84
CA ILE A 146 -24.31 -14.85 5.26
C ILE A 146 -24.13 -14.65 6.76
N GLU A 147 -24.43 -15.67 7.56
CA GLU A 147 -24.29 -15.60 9.02
C GLU A 147 -22.84 -15.27 9.45
N ILE A 148 -21.84 -15.92 8.83
CA ILE A 148 -20.43 -15.63 9.09
C ILE A 148 -20.10 -14.17 8.74
N CYS A 149 -20.53 -13.68 7.58
CA CYS A 149 -20.22 -12.32 7.15
C CYS A 149 -20.92 -11.25 8.01
N GLU A 150 -22.14 -11.52 8.49
CA GLU A 150 -22.89 -10.62 9.37
C GLU A 150 -22.30 -10.53 10.79
N GLN A 151 -21.63 -11.59 11.27
CA GLN A 151 -21.01 -11.62 12.60
C GLN A 151 -19.69 -10.83 12.68
N ILE A 152 -19.11 -10.46 11.53
CA ILE A 152 -17.89 -9.68 11.48
C ILE A 152 -18.28 -8.21 11.62
N ASP A 153 -18.26 -7.72 12.86
CA ASP A 153 -18.54 -6.32 13.22
C ASP A 153 -17.50 -5.32 12.65
N ASP A 154 -16.41 -5.81 12.06
CA ASP A 154 -15.31 -5.01 11.55
C ASP A 154 -15.44 -4.67 10.06
N SER A 155 -14.65 -3.67 9.64
CA SER A 155 -14.50 -3.36 8.22
C SER A 155 -13.85 -4.56 7.49
N PRO A 156 -14.42 -5.01 6.36
CA PRO A 156 -13.83 -6.11 5.59
C PRO A 156 -12.43 -5.73 5.09
N ALA A 157 -11.60 -6.73 4.83
CA ALA A 157 -10.31 -6.51 4.20
C ALA A 157 -10.54 -6.17 2.72
N ILE A 158 -9.99 -5.05 2.26
CA ILE A 158 -10.09 -4.60 0.88
C ILE A 158 -8.72 -4.76 0.25
N GLU A 159 -8.70 -5.51 -0.85
CA GLU A 159 -7.50 -5.87 -1.59
C GLU A 159 -7.53 -5.16 -2.94
N ILE A 160 -6.49 -4.42 -3.31
CA ILE A 160 -6.33 -3.81 -4.64
C ILE A 160 -4.93 -4.13 -5.14
N GLY A 161 -4.83 -5.08 -6.08
CA GLY A 161 -3.54 -5.62 -6.49
C GLY A 161 -2.78 -6.22 -5.30
N GLU A 162 -1.69 -5.59 -4.88
CA GLU A 162 -0.86 -6.05 -3.74
C GLU A 162 -1.20 -5.35 -2.41
N ILE A 163 -2.10 -4.37 -2.45
CA ILE A 163 -2.41 -3.49 -1.33
C ILE A 163 -3.59 -4.07 -0.56
N VAL A 164 -3.45 -4.20 0.77
CA VAL A 164 -4.51 -4.73 1.67
C VAL A 164 -4.74 -3.83 2.86
N HIS A 165 -5.97 -3.36 3.03
CA HIS A 165 -6.39 -2.53 4.16
C HIS A 165 -7.83 -2.79 4.59
N ASP A 166 -8.15 -2.58 5.86
CA ASP A 166 -9.50 -2.64 6.44
C ASP A 166 -10.07 -1.23 6.65
N VAL A 167 -10.01 -0.41 5.60
CA VAL A 167 -10.51 0.97 5.64
C VAL A 167 -12.02 1.01 5.42
N GLN A 168 -12.70 1.82 6.23
CA GLN A 168 -14.11 2.06 6.04
C GLN A 168 -14.34 2.85 4.74
N ILE A 169 -15.15 2.28 3.84
CA ILE A 169 -15.57 2.93 2.60
C ILE A 169 -16.93 3.59 2.82
N PRO A 170 -17.04 4.92 2.67
CA PRO A 170 -18.33 5.61 2.77
C PRO A 170 -19.31 5.06 1.75
N GLU A 171 -20.58 4.92 2.15
CA GLU A 171 -21.68 4.48 1.29
C GLU A 171 -21.50 3.07 0.71
N MET A 172 -20.59 2.27 1.29
CA MET A 172 -20.54 0.84 1.03
C MET A 172 -21.75 0.17 1.68
N SER A 173 -22.46 -0.63 0.89
CA SER A 173 -23.61 -1.39 1.34
C SER A 173 -23.54 -2.83 0.85
N VAL A 174 -24.07 -3.74 1.65
CA VAL A 174 -24.15 -5.16 1.32
C VAL A 174 -25.61 -5.59 1.29
N ASP A 175 -25.99 -6.25 0.20
CA ASP A 175 -27.26 -6.95 0.04
C ASP A 175 -27.03 -8.44 0.28
N TRP A 176 -27.18 -8.87 1.53
CA TRP A 176 -26.92 -10.26 1.96
C TRP A 176 -27.74 -11.31 1.20
N PRO A 177 -29.05 -11.14 0.96
CA PRO A 177 -29.84 -12.05 0.15
C PRO A 177 -29.25 -12.35 -1.23
N THR A 178 -28.60 -11.36 -1.88
CA THR A 178 -28.00 -11.53 -3.20
C THR A 178 -26.49 -11.69 -3.15
N LEU A 179 -25.87 -11.63 -1.97
CA LEU A 179 -24.41 -11.59 -1.78
C LEU A 179 -23.76 -10.58 -2.73
N THR A 180 -24.35 -9.39 -2.80
CA THR A 180 -23.87 -8.28 -3.62
C THR A 180 -23.42 -7.13 -2.73
N LEU A 181 -22.21 -6.66 -2.94
CA LEU A 181 -21.68 -5.46 -2.29
C LEU A 181 -21.58 -4.34 -3.31
N THR A 182 -22.02 -3.15 -2.93
CA THR A 182 -21.92 -1.95 -3.77
C THR A 182 -21.23 -0.83 -3.03
N CYS A 183 -20.36 -0.08 -3.71
CA CYS A 183 -19.77 1.13 -3.16
C CYS A 183 -19.37 2.13 -4.25
N PRO A 184 -19.30 3.44 -3.95
CA PRO A 184 -18.76 4.41 -4.90
C PRO A 184 -17.28 4.17 -5.17
N TRP A 185 -16.91 4.02 -6.45
CA TRP A 185 -15.54 3.59 -6.81
C TRP A 185 -14.46 4.62 -6.46
N ARG A 186 -14.78 5.93 -6.54
CA ARG A 186 -13.81 7.00 -6.22
C ARG A 186 -13.42 6.99 -4.73
N PRO A 187 -14.38 6.98 -3.78
CA PRO A 187 -14.09 6.76 -2.37
C PRO A 187 -13.33 5.46 -2.08
N LEU A 188 -13.69 4.35 -2.73
CA LEU A 188 -13.00 3.06 -2.58
C LEU A 188 -11.48 3.21 -2.84
N ILE A 189 -11.11 3.63 -4.06
CA ILE A 189 -9.69 3.83 -4.42
C ILE A 189 -9.04 4.90 -3.55
N GLY A 190 -9.74 6.03 -3.35
CA GLY A 190 -9.20 7.18 -2.63
C GLY A 190 -8.84 6.87 -1.18
N ARG A 191 -9.65 6.07 -0.47
CA ARG A 191 -9.41 5.68 0.92
C ARG A 191 -8.23 4.72 1.03
N ILE A 192 -8.16 3.72 0.15
CA ILE A 192 -7.08 2.73 0.12
C ILE A 192 -5.73 3.42 -0.15
N ILE A 193 -5.66 4.27 -1.17
CA ILE A 193 -4.43 4.99 -1.49
C ILE A 193 -4.05 5.98 -0.40
N ALA A 194 -5.01 6.68 0.21
CA ALA A 194 -4.71 7.59 1.31
C ALA A 194 -4.09 6.86 2.51
N GLU A 195 -4.53 5.62 2.79
CA GLU A 195 -3.94 4.80 3.84
C GLU A 195 -2.52 4.36 3.47
N GLU A 196 -2.29 3.91 2.23
CA GLU A 196 -0.96 3.50 1.77
C GLU A 196 0.04 4.66 1.78
N LEU A 197 -0.38 5.88 1.44
CA LEU A 197 0.47 7.07 1.54
C LEU A 197 0.91 7.34 2.98
N ARG A 198 0.06 7.08 3.99
CA ARG A 198 0.45 7.18 5.40
C ARG A 198 1.47 6.12 5.77
N VAL A 199 1.28 4.89 5.30
CA VAL A 199 2.20 3.77 5.52
C VAL A 199 3.58 4.11 4.95
N ASP A 200 3.63 4.69 3.75
CA ASP A 200 4.88 5.09 3.10
C ASP A 200 5.62 6.19 3.85
N VAL A 201 4.92 7.13 4.49
CA VAL A 201 5.53 8.14 5.38
C VAL A 201 6.20 7.46 6.57
N ILE A 202 5.54 6.49 7.21
CA ILE A 202 6.12 5.75 8.35
C ILE A 202 7.32 4.91 7.88
N ARG A 203 7.20 4.22 6.75
CA ARG A 203 8.31 3.46 6.15
C ARG A 203 9.49 4.36 5.81
N ALA A 204 9.26 5.56 5.27
CA ALA A 204 10.31 6.53 4.98
C ALA A 204 11.02 7.00 6.25
N ALA A 205 10.27 7.32 7.31
CA ALA A 205 10.83 7.69 8.60
C ALA A 205 11.70 6.56 9.20
N SER A 206 11.19 5.33 9.21
CA SER A 206 11.93 4.15 9.69
C SER A 206 13.20 3.87 8.87
N ARG A 207 13.14 3.99 7.54
CA ARG A 207 14.32 3.89 6.66
C ARG A 207 15.36 4.96 6.99
N HIS A 208 14.93 6.19 7.21
CA HIS A 208 15.83 7.30 7.55
C HIS A 208 16.51 7.09 8.91
N GLU A 209 15.77 6.65 9.93
CA GLU A 209 16.31 6.31 11.25
C GLU A 209 17.32 5.16 11.16
N THR A 210 16.99 4.12 10.40
CA THR A 210 17.87 2.98 10.15
C THR A 210 19.17 3.41 9.47
N MET A 211 19.09 4.27 8.45
CA MET A 211 20.27 4.80 7.76
C MET A 211 21.15 5.65 8.69
N ASN A 212 20.54 6.48 9.54
CA ASN A 212 21.30 7.29 10.50
C ASN A 212 21.98 6.44 11.58
N THR A 213 21.31 5.37 12.01
CA THR A 213 21.89 4.38 12.93
C THR A 213 23.07 3.66 12.27
N MET A 214 22.96 3.30 11.00
CA MET A 214 24.05 2.72 10.21
C MET A 214 25.25 3.65 10.10
N LYS A 215 25.02 4.93 9.80
CA LYS A 215 26.09 5.94 9.75
C LYS A 215 26.81 6.05 11.10
N LYS A 216 26.07 6.01 12.22
CA LYS A 216 26.65 6.05 13.57
C LYS A 216 27.44 4.78 13.92
N LEU A 217 26.96 3.59 13.56
CA LEU A 217 27.67 2.32 13.80
C LEU A 217 28.95 2.21 12.95
N LYS A 218 28.87 2.59 11.67
CA LYS A 218 30.04 2.63 10.78
C LYS A 218 31.12 3.59 11.32
N ARG A 219 30.72 4.74 11.86
CA ARG A 219 31.64 5.70 12.52
C ARG A 219 32.29 5.15 13.79
N LYS A 220 31.62 4.22 14.50
CA LYS A 220 32.15 3.60 15.72
C LYS A 220 33.06 2.39 15.47
N GLY A 221 33.24 1.97 14.20
CA GLY A 221 34.09 0.84 13.83
C GLY A 221 33.53 -0.54 14.22
N ASP A 222 32.28 -0.61 14.67
CA ASP A 222 31.71 -1.78 15.34
C ASP A 222 30.60 -2.42 14.48
N VAL A 223 30.98 -2.87 13.28
CA VAL A 223 30.04 -3.54 12.36
C VAL A 223 30.37 -5.03 12.29
N GLY A 224 30.15 -5.72 13.41
CA GLY A 224 30.11 -7.18 13.43
C GLY A 224 28.89 -7.72 12.66
N MET A 225 28.98 -8.98 12.20
CA MET A 225 27.89 -9.67 11.49
C MET A 225 26.58 -9.66 12.28
N ASP A 226 26.63 -9.74 13.62
CA ASP A 226 25.44 -9.71 14.48
C ASP A 226 24.72 -8.35 14.47
N ALA A 227 25.45 -7.23 14.39
CA ALA A 227 24.87 -5.90 14.25
C ALA A 227 24.18 -5.75 12.88
N MET A 228 24.77 -6.34 11.85
CA MET A 228 24.20 -6.36 10.49
C MET A 228 22.94 -7.25 10.41
N PHE A 229 22.93 -8.41 11.07
CA PHE A 229 21.76 -9.30 11.15
C PHE A 229 20.62 -8.70 11.97
N GLY A 230 20.91 -8.09 13.13
CA GLY A 230 19.92 -7.38 13.93
C GLY A 230 19.27 -6.22 13.14
N MET A 231 20.05 -5.53 12.32
CA MET A 231 19.57 -4.46 11.46
C MET A 231 18.71 -4.97 10.29
N LEU A 232 19.12 -6.05 9.61
CA LEU A 232 18.30 -6.70 8.58
C LEU A 232 16.94 -7.15 9.13
N LYS A 233 16.91 -7.67 10.36
CA LYS A 233 15.69 -8.04 11.07
C LYS A 233 14.83 -6.83 11.41
N SER A 234 15.43 -5.69 11.76
CA SER A 234 14.71 -4.43 12.01
C SER A 234 14.12 -3.83 10.73
N ILE A 235 14.82 -3.92 9.60
CA ILE A 235 14.31 -3.49 8.28
C ILE A 235 13.15 -4.38 7.84
N ALA A 236 13.30 -5.70 7.98
CA ALA A 236 12.25 -6.67 7.64
C ALA A 236 11.03 -6.56 8.57
N GLY A 237 11.23 -6.20 9.85
CA GLY A 237 10.13 -5.96 10.80
C GLY A 237 9.44 -4.60 10.61
N GLY A 238 10.12 -3.61 10.04
CA GLY A 238 9.61 -2.25 9.86
C GLY A 238 8.44 -2.13 8.88
N THR A 239 8.34 -3.01 7.89
CA THR A 239 7.23 -3.00 6.91
C THR A 239 5.91 -3.47 7.51
N ALA A 240 5.92 -4.55 8.30
CA ALA A 240 4.74 -5.00 9.06
C ALA A 240 4.37 -3.97 10.15
N SER A 241 5.37 -3.44 10.85
CA SER A 241 5.19 -2.42 11.89
C SER A 241 4.58 -1.12 11.36
N ALA A 242 4.83 -0.72 10.10
CA ALA A 242 4.28 0.52 9.54
C ALA A 242 2.76 0.45 9.37
N TYR A 243 2.24 -0.66 8.84
CA TYR A 243 0.80 -0.85 8.69
C TYR A 243 0.09 -0.89 10.05
N ASP A 244 0.63 -1.67 10.98
CA ASP A 244 0.09 -1.78 12.35
C ASP A 244 0.08 -0.40 13.03
N THR A 245 1.10 0.44 12.78
CA THR A 245 1.17 1.80 13.32
C THR A 245 0.11 2.71 12.71
N VAL A 246 -0.07 2.73 11.39
CA VAL A 246 -1.12 3.56 10.74
C VAL A 246 -2.51 3.14 11.24
N ARG A 247 -2.75 1.84 11.31
CA ARG A 247 -4.03 1.30 11.80
C ARG A 247 -4.26 1.65 13.27
N ALA A 248 -3.24 1.52 14.12
CA ALA A 248 -3.31 1.90 15.53
C ALA A 248 -3.56 3.40 15.72
N GLN A 249 -2.98 4.25 14.88
CA GLN A 249 -3.27 5.70 14.88
C GLN A 249 -4.72 5.99 14.50
N ARG A 250 -5.31 5.23 13.56
CA ARG A 250 -6.71 5.37 13.13
C ARG A 250 -7.70 4.88 14.19
N LEU A 251 -7.43 3.74 14.81
CA LEU A 251 -8.38 3.03 15.69
C LEU A 251 -8.11 3.23 17.19
N GLY A 252 -6.96 3.78 17.58
CA GLY A 252 -6.65 4.11 18.98
C GLY A 252 -6.02 2.98 19.81
N TYR A 253 -5.20 2.11 19.22
CA TYR A 253 -4.50 0.98 19.87
C TYR A 253 -5.42 -0.02 20.61
N THR A 254 -6.43 -0.57 19.93
CA THR A 254 -7.44 -1.41 20.60
C THR A 254 -7.89 -2.68 19.86
N ASP A 255 -7.29 -3.04 18.72
CA ASP A 255 -7.73 -4.25 17.99
C ASP A 255 -6.57 -5.08 17.44
N LYS A 256 -6.05 -5.98 18.28
CA LYS A 256 -5.01 -6.94 17.89
C LYS A 256 -5.52 -8.04 16.95
N GLU A 257 -6.80 -8.36 17.01
CA GLU A 257 -7.41 -9.41 16.19
C GLU A 257 -7.55 -8.95 14.73
N GLY A 258 -7.90 -7.67 14.50
CA GLY A 258 -7.81 -7.05 13.18
C GLY A 258 -6.40 -6.99 12.60
N ASP A 259 -5.38 -6.72 13.42
CA ASP A 259 -3.98 -6.73 12.96
C ASP A 259 -3.52 -8.12 12.51
N GLU A 260 -3.98 -9.18 13.17
CA GLU A 260 -3.70 -10.56 12.80
C GLU A 260 -4.43 -10.96 11.51
N ARG A 261 -5.72 -10.63 11.39
CA ARG A 261 -6.53 -10.86 10.17
C ARG A 261 -5.92 -10.19 8.94
N LEU A 262 -5.52 -8.92 9.04
CA LEU A 262 -4.86 -8.24 7.93
C LEU A 262 -3.51 -8.86 7.55
N ARG A 263 -2.74 -9.31 8.55
CA ARG A 263 -1.49 -10.03 8.28
C ARG A 263 -1.74 -11.33 7.53
N ASP A 264 -2.80 -12.06 7.88
CA ASP A 264 -3.15 -13.30 7.20
C ASP A 264 -3.69 -13.07 5.79
N ALA A 265 -4.53 -12.06 5.58
CA ALA A 265 -4.99 -11.65 4.24
C ALA A 265 -3.80 -11.30 3.33
N ARG A 266 -2.83 -10.52 3.82
CA ARG A 266 -1.60 -10.19 3.07
C ARG A 266 -0.75 -11.41 2.73
N LYS A 267 -0.63 -12.38 3.66
CA LYS A 267 0.04 -13.65 3.38
C LYS A 267 -0.71 -14.43 2.29
N ALA A 268 -2.04 -14.46 2.35
CA ALA A 268 -2.87 -15.15 1.37
C ALA A 268 -2.69 -14.55 -0.04
N ILE A 269 -2.66 -13.22 -0.19
CA ILE A 269 -2.33 -12.57 -1.47
C ILE A 269 -0.93 -12.93 -1.95
N SER A 270 0.06 -12.80 -1.06
CA SER A 270 1.46 -13.12 -1.41
C SER A 270 1.58 -14.56 -1.92
N MET A 271 0.82 -15.49 -1.34
CA MET A 271 0.74 -16.87 -1.79
C MET A 271 0.01 -17.01 -3.13
N ARG A 272 -1.14 -16.35 -3.32
CA ARG A 272 -1.88 -16.37 -4.61
C ARG A 272 -0.99 -15.92 -5.78
N GLN A 273 -0.18 -14.90 -5.58
CA GLN A 273 0.76 -14.39 -6.59
C GLN A 273 1.90 -15.37 -6.93
N LEU A 274 2.36 -16.18 -5.98
CA LEU A 274 3.39 -17.19 -6.24
C LEU A 274 2.91 -18.35 -7.11
N PHE A 275 1.58 -18.54 -7.21
CA PHE A 275 0.97 -19.67 -7.91
C PHE A 275 0.11 -19.26 -9.12
N SER A 276 0.04 -17.96 -9.44
CA SER A 276 -0.60 -17.40 -10.64
C SER A 276 0.41 -17.21 -11.79
#